data_AF-A0A6C1KJP9-F1
#
_entry.id   AF-A0A6C1KJP9-F1
#
_cell.length_a   1.000
_cell.length_b   1.000
_cell.length_c   1.000
_cell.angle_alpha   90.00
_cell.angle_beta   90.00
_cell.angle_gamma   90.00
#
_symmetry.space_group_name_H-M   'P 1'
#
loop_
_entity.id
_entity.type
_entity.pdbx_description
1 polymer ?
#
loop_
_entity_poly.entity_id
_entity_poly.type
_entity_poly.pdbx_seq_one_letter_code
_entity_poly.pdbx_strand_id
1 'polypeptide(L)'
;MQPRLVYTTLPSLESAENVARALVAEGLVACANILPGMVSIYRWEGQVERADEVVMILKTTAARASDVMEAVRARHPYEVPAILVLPVEGGLAAYLSWIGAEVAAPPA
;
A
#
# COMPACT_ATOMS: atom_id res chain seq x y z
N MET A 1 -4.49 18.34 5.78
CA MET A 1 -3.96 16.96 5.63
C MET A 1 -3.85 16.66 4.14
N GLN A 2 -2.72 16.12 3.67
CA GLN A 2 -2.54 15.74 2.26
C GLN A 2 -2.65 14.22 2.10
N PRO A 3 -3.64 13.70 1.37
CA PRO A 3 -3.80 12.27 1.15
C PRO A 3 -2.73 11.71 0.20
N ARG A 4 -2.43 10.42 0.35
CA ARG A 4 -1.54 9.65 -0.52
C ARG A 4 -2.16 8.29 -0.84
N LEU A 5 -1.93 7.83 -2.06
CA LEU A 5 -2.07 6.42 -2.40
C LEU A 5 -0.70 5.76 -2.26
N VAL A 6 -0.66 4.56 -1.69
CA VAL A 6 0.51 3.68 -1.77
C VAL A 6 0.13 2.50 -2.62
N TYR A 7 0.83 2.31 -3.73
CA TYR A 7 0.72 1.16 -4.62
C TYR A 7 1.76 0.12 -4.22
N THR A 8 1.36 -1.13 -4.13
CA THR A 8 2.26 -2.27 -4.01
C THR A 8 1.66 -3.53 -4.64
N THR A 9 2.48 -4.55 -4.88
CA THR A 9 2.03 -5.87 -5.33
C THR A 9 2.51 -6.94 -4.38
N LEU A 10 1.68 -7.97 -4.17
CA LEU A 10 1.97 -9.12 -3.31
C LEU A 10 1.83 -10.43 -4.10
N PRO A 11 2.55 -11.50 -3.71
CA PRO A 11 2.54 -12.77 -4.43
C PRO A 11 1.21 -13.54 -4.32
N SER A 12 0.33 -13.16 -3.38
CA SER A 12 -0.94 -13.87 -3.18
C SER A 12 -2.02 -13.00 -2.55
N LEU A 13 -3.27 -13.41 -2.71
CA LEU A 13 -4.42 -12.76 -2.07
C LEU A 13 -4.32 -12.82 -0.54
N GLU A 14 -3.94 -13.99 -0.01
CA GLU A 14 -3.77 -14.20 1.42
C GLU A 14 -2.72 -13.26 2.03
N SER A 15 -1.55 -13.13 1.41
CA SER A 15 -0.51 -12.21 1.88
C SER A 15 -0.97 -10.75 1.81
N ALA A 16 -1.68 -10.36 0.75
CA ALA A 16 -2.24 -9.01 0.61
C ALA A 16 -3.27 -8.71 1.71
N GLU A 17 -4.18 -9.64 1.99
CA GLU A 17 -5.19 -9.48 3.03
C GLU A 17 -4.57 -9.39 4.43
N ASN A 18 -3.58 -10.23 4.73
CA ASN A 18 -2.89 -10.22 6.02
C ASN A 18 -2.19 -8.89 6.27
N VAL A 19 -1.43 -8.38 5.29
CA VAL A 19 -0.75 -7.09 5.39
C VAL A 19 -1.78 -5.95 5.49
N ALA A 20 -2.82 -5.94 4.65
CA ALA A 20 -3.85 -4.92 4.67
C ALA A 20 -4.57 -4.82 6.03
N ARG A 21 -4.97 -5.96 6.61
CA ARG A 21 -5.66 -6.01 7.91
C ARG A 21 -4.78 -5.45 9.03
N ALA A 22 -3.49 -5.80 9.05
CA ALA A 22 -2.55 -5.29 10.04
C ALA A 22 -2.40 -3.77 9.92
N LEU A 23 -2.16 -3.25 8.71
CA LEU A 23 -1.96 -1.80 8.49
C LEU A 23 -3.21 -0.97 8.88
N VAL A 24 -4.41 -1.48 8.60
CA VAL A 24 -5.65 -0.82 9.02
C VAL A 24 -5.82 -0.88 10.53
N ALA A 25 -5.60 -2.05 11.16
CA ALA A 25 -5.72 -2.21 12.61
C ALA A 25 -4.72 -1.35 13.40
N GLU A 26 -3.53 -1.10 12.83
CA GLU A 26 -2.48 -0.25 13.41
C GLU A 26 -2.73 1.26 13.13
N GLY A 27 -3.78 1.62 12.40
CA GLY A 27 -4.08 3.02 12.03
C GLY A 27 -2.98 3.65 11.16
N LEU A 28 -2.26 2.84 10.37
CA LEU A 28 -1.26 3.29 9.40
C LEU A 28 -1.92 3.73 8.08
N VAL A 29 -3.02 3.07 7.71
CA VAL A 29 -3.81 3.34 6.51
C VAL A 29 -5.29 3.36 6.87
N ALA A 30 -6.07 4.21 6.20
CA ALA A 30 -7.52 4.24 6.40
C ALA A 30 -8.21 3.06 5.70
N CYS A 31 -7.71 2.67 4.52
CA CYS A 31 -8.21 1.51 3.79
C CYS A 31 -7.18 0.92 2.83
N ALA A 32 -7.44 -0.32 2.42
CA ALA A 32 -6.76 -1.02 1.34
C ALA A 32 -7.79 -1.48 0.30
N ASN A 33 -7.47 -1.35 -0.99
CA ASN A 33 -8.15 -2.12 -2.04
C ASN A 33 -7.20 -3.19 -2.55
N ILE A 34 -7.73 -4.41 -2.72
CA ILE A 34 -6.98 -5.58 -3.14
C ILE A 34 -7.60 -6.06 -4.45
N LEU A 35 -6.80 -6.14 -5.50
CA LEU A 35 -7.22 -6.59 -6.83
C LEU A 35 -6.41 -7.83 -7.23
N PRO A 36 -7.01 -9.03 -7.15
CA PRO A 36 -6.34 -10.27 -7.56
C PRO A 36 -6.28 -10.42 -9.08
N GLY A 37 -5.42 -11.34 -9.55
CA GLY A 37 -5.29 -11.67 -10.98
C GLY A 37 -4.41 -10.69 -11.76
N MET A 38 -3.50 -9.98 -11.08
CA MET A 38 -2.51 -9.14 -11.73
C MET A 38 -1.44 -10.01 -12.39
N VAL A 39 -0.96 -9.58 -13.55
CA VAL A 39 0.22 -10.16 -14.19
C VAL A 39 1.31 -9.10 -14.21
N SER A 40 2.43 -9.39 -13.56
CA SER A 40 3.62 -8.56 -13.55
C SER A 40 4.64 -9.11 -14.54
N ILE A 41 5.11 -8.26 -15.46
CA ILE A 41 6.19 -8.56 -16.41
C ILE A 41 7.35 -7.63 -16.10
N TYR A 42 8.52 -8.18 -15.79
CA TYR A 42 9.71 -7.41 -15.39
C TYR A 42 10.99 -8.08 -15.87
N ARG A 43 12.15 -7.43 -15.68
CA ARG A 43 13.45 -8.03 -15.96
C ARG A 43 14.13 -8.45 -14.67
N TRP A 44 14.58 -9.69 -14.59
CA TRP A 44 15.39 -10.22 -13.50
C TRP A 44 16.52 -11.06 -14.07
N GLU A 45 17.74 -10.90 -13.55
CA GLU A 45 18.93 -11.66 -14.00
C GLU A 45 19.12 -11.71 -15.53
N GLY A 46 18.76 -10.62 -16.21
CA GLY A 46 18.89 -10.50 -17.66
C GLY A 46 17.75 -11.15 -18.48
N GLN A 47 16.79 -11.82 -17.84
CA GLN A 47 15.63 -12.44 -18.48
C GLN A 47 14.36 -11.64 -18.23
N VAL A 48 13.39 -11.76 -19.15
CA VAL A 48 12.04 -11.22 -18.95
C VAL A 48 11.24 -12.26 -18.18
N GLU A 49 10.84 -11.88 -16.97
CA GLU A 49 10.06 -12.70 -16.06
C GLU A 49 8.59 -12.34 -16.12
N ARG A 50 7.77 -13.32 -15.74
CA ARG A 50 6.33 -13.17 -15.54
C ARG A 50 5.94 -13.72 -14.17
N ALA A 51 5.22 -12.92 -13.38
CA ALA A 51 4.64 -13.34 -12.11
C ALA A 51 3.13 -13.09 -12.07
N ASP A 52 2.39 -13.99 -11.42
CA ASP A 52 1.01 -13.74 -11.00
C ASP A 52 1.05 -13.05 -9.63
N GLU A 53 0.37 -11.91 -9.52
CA GLU A 53 0.41 -11.07 -8.33
C GLU A 53 -0.99 -10.57 -7.96
N VAL A 54 -1.03 -9.84 -6.85
CA VAL A 54 -2.20 -9.11 -6.37
C VAL A 54 -1.80 -7.66 -6.16
N VAL A 55 -2.56 -6.73 -6.74
CA VAL A 55 -2.33 -5.30 -6.50
C VAL A 55 -2.98 -4.91 -5.18
N MET A 56 -2.24 -4.17 -4.36
CA MET A 56 -2.77 -3.54 -3.15
C MET A 56 -2.59 -2.01 -3.25
N ILE A 57 -3.70 -1.28 -3.15
CA ILE A 57 -3.75 0.18 -3.17
C ILE A 57 -4.20 0.67 -1.80
N LEU A 58 -3.27 1.22 -1.03
CA LEU A 58 -3.48 1.73 0.33
C LEU A 58 -3.77 3.24 0.30
N LYS A 59 -4.62 3.71 1.20
CA LYS A 59 -4.96 5.14 1.35
C LYS A 59 -4.47 5.60 2.71
N THR A 60 -3.58 6.58 2.70
CA THR A 60 -2.98 7.13 3.92
C THR A 60 -2.79 8.64 3.77
N THR A 61 -2.08 9.24 4.71
CA THR A 61 -1.68 10.66 4.68
C THR A 61 -0.21 10.79 4.29
N ALA A 62 0.18 11.95 3.78
CA ALA A 62 1.57 12.25 3.46
C ALA A 62 2.50 12.08 4.66
N ALA A 63 2.02 12.37 5.88
CA ALA A 63 2.80 12.24 7.11
C ALA A 63 3.09 10.78 7.48
N ARG A 64 2.24 9.83 7.08
CA ARG A 64 2.41 8.39 7.37
C ARG A 64 2.93 7.58 6.18
N ALA A 65 3.15 8.21 5.03
CA ALA A 65 3.56 7.49 3.82
C ALA A 65 4.87 6.70 4.03
N SER A 66 5.85 7.28 4.72
CA SER A 66 7.11 6.59 5.04
C SER A 66 6.88 5.40 5.98
N ASP A 67 6.09 5.57 7.03
CA ASP A 67 5.78 4.49 7.97
C ASP A 67 5.05 3.33 7.28
N VAL A 68 4.13 3.66 6.37
CA VAL A 68 3.41 2.65 5.59
C VAL A 68 4.36 1.89 4.67
N MET A 69 5.30 2.57 4.00
CA MET A 69 6.31 1.90 3.18
C MET A 69 7.14 0.91 3.99
N GLU A 70 7.64 1.34 5.16
CA GLU A 70 8.44 0.49 6.03
C GLU A 70 7.62 -0.67 6.62
N ALA A 71 6.38 -0.42 7.01
CA ALA A 71 5.49 -1.44 7.55
C ALA A 71 5.09 -2.50 6.51
N VAL A 72 4.86 -2.08 5.26
CA VAL A 72 4.65 -2.99 4.13
C VAL A 72 5.93 -3.79 3.88
N ARG A 73 7.08 -3.14 3.74
CA ARG A 73 8.38 -3.78 3.50
C ARG A 73 8.71 -4.83 4.55
N ALA A 74 8.53 -4.51 5.84
CA ALA A 74 8.81 -5.41 6.95
C ALA A 74 7.93 -6.68 6.97
N ARG A 75 6.77 -6.66 6.31
CA ARG A 75 5.83 -7.79 6.22
C ARG A 75 5.80 -8.41 4.83
N HIS A 76 6.66 -7.95 3.91
CA HIS A 76 6.63 -8.34 2.52
C HIS A 76 7.44 -9.63 2.27
N PRO A 77 6.94 -10.58 1.44
CA PRO A 77 7.70 -11.79 1.10
C PRO A 77 8.94 -11.53 0.22
N TYR A 78 8.88 -10.51 -0.64
CA TYR A 78 10.01 -10.11 -1.50
C TYR A 78 11.02 -9.23 -0.76
N GLU A 79 12.29 -9.36 -1.13
CA GLU A 79 13.39 -8.53 -0.62
C GLU A 79 13.23 -7.06 -1.01
N VAL A 80 12.87 -6.80 -2.27
CA VAL A 80 12.65 -5.45 -2.82
C VAL A 80 11.24 -5.38 -3.41
N PRO A 81 10.20 -5.13 -2.59
CA PRO A 81 8.84 -4.96 -3.09
C PRO A 81 8.68 -3.70 -3.92
N ALA A 82 7.80 -3.75 -4.93
CA ALA A 82 7.32 -2.54 -5.56
C ALA A 82 6.46 -1.77 -4.55
N ILE A 83 6.95 -0.64 -4.03
CA ILE A 83 6.19 0.27 -3.16
C ILE A 83 6.33 1.68 -3.70
N LEU A 84 5.23 2.26 -4.19
CA LEU A 84 5.20 3.59 -4.78
C LEU A 84 4.20 4.46 -4.04
N VAL A 85 4.57 5.71 -3.75
CA VAL A 85 3.70 6.71 -3.12
C VAL A 85 3.26 7.70 -4.19
N LEU A 86 1.95 7.78 -4.43
CA LEU A 86 1.36 8.68 -5.42
C LEU A 86 0.63 9.84 -4.73
N PRO A 87 0.83 11.09 -5.18
CA PRO A 87 0.06 12.23 -4.68
C PRO A 87 -1.40 12.11 -5.10
N VAL A 88 -2.29 12.52 -4.21
CA VAL A 88 -3.72 12.69 -4.50
C VAL A 88 -4.00 14.17 -4.58
N GLU A 89 -4.39 14.64 -5.78
CA GLU A 89 -4.63 16.07 -6.04
C GLU A 89 -5.98 16.57 -5.49
N GLY A 90 -6.96 15.68 -5.41
CA GLY A 90 -8.31 16.01 -4.95
C GLY A 90 -9.17 14.79 -4.69
N GLY A 91 -10.38 15.02 -4.19
CA GLY A 91 -11.34 13.97 -3.86
C GLY A 91 -12.54 14.55 -3.12
N LEU A 92 -13.53 13.70 -2.82
CA LEU A 92 -14.69 14.09 -2.03
C LEU A 92 -14.23 14.51 -0.62
N ALA A 93 -14.53 15.74 -0.22
CA ALA A 93 -14.02 16.34 1.03
C ALA A 93 -14.31 15.47 2.27
N ALA A 94 -15.51 14.90 2.36
CA ALA A 94 -15.89 14.00 3.47
C ALA A 94 -15.02 12.73 3.53
N TYR A 95 -14.70 12.14 2.36
CA TYR A 95 -13.85 10.95 2.29
C TYR A 95 -12.40 11.26 2.64
N LEU A 96 -11.88 12.39 2.17
CA LEU A 96 -10.53 12.82 2.54
C LEU A 96 -10.44 13.13 4.04
N SER A 97 -11.46 13.76 4.62
CA SER A 97 -11.53 13.97 6.07
C SER A 97 -11.51 12.65 6.84
N TRP A 98 -12.26 11.65 6.36
CA TRP A 98 -12.29 10.32 6.96
C TRP A 98 -10.92 9.64 6.92
N ILE A 99 -10.18 9.71 5.80
CA ILE A 99 -8.80 9.19 5.73
C ILE A 99 -7.92 9.78 6.83
N GLY A 100 -8.05 11.09 7.09
CA GLY A 100 -7.28 11.76 8.12
C GLY A 100 -7.67 11.37 9.55
N ALA A 101 -8.93 10.99 9.76
CA ALA A 101 -9.43 10.60 11.08
C ALA A 101 -9.04 9.15 11.45
N GLU A 102 -9.02 8.24 10.48
CA GLU A 102 -8.66 6.83 10.72
C GLU A 102 -7.15 6.58 10.81
N VAL A 103 -6.34 7.50 10.27
CA VAL A 103 -4.88 7.39 10.29
C VAL A 103 -4.34 8.11 11.52
N ALA A 104 -3.73 7.35 12.44
CA ALA A 104 -3.18 7.91 13.67
C ALA A 104 -2.07 8.95 13.38
N ALA A 105 -1.85 9.86 14.31
CA ALA A 105 -0.68 10.74 14.23
C ALA A 105 0.61 9.91 14.31
N PRO A 106 1.69 10.31 13.62
CA PRO A 106 2.99 9.69 13.81
C PRO A 106 3.41 9.78 15.29
N PRO A 107 4.15 8.78 15.82
CA PRO A 107 4.80 8.94 17.13
C PRO A 107 5.73 10.16 17.12
N ALA A 108 5.79 10.86 18.26
CA ALA A 108 6.60 12.08 18.44
C ALA A 108 8.11 11.79 18.44
#